data_AF-A0A439KMS5-F1
#
_entry.id   AF-A0A439KMS5-F1
#
_cell.length_a   1.000
_cell.length_b   1.000
_cell.length_c   1.000
_cell.angle_alpha   90.00
_cell.angle_beta   90.00
_cell.angle_gamma   90.00
#
_symmetry.space_group_name_H-M   'P 1'
#
loop_
_entity.id
_entity.type
_entity.pdbx_description
1 polymer ?
#
loop_
_entity_poly.entity_id
_entity_poly.type
_entity_poly.pdbx_seq_one_letter_code
_entity_poly.pdbx_strand_id
1 'polypeptide(L)' 'MSAAKNVLLVTGGGRGIGAATSRLAAKAGYRVAVNYATNEAAAAALVEAITQD' A
#
# COMPACT_ATOMS: atom_id res chain seq x y z
N MET A 1 1.20 11.41 -23.61
CA MET A 1 0.60 10.68 -22.46
C MET A 1 1.74 10.05 -21.68
N SER A 2 1.97 10.46 -20.43
CA SER A 2 2.88 9.70 -19.55
C SER A 2 2.26 8.33 -19.31
N ALA A 3 3.05 7.25 -19.33
CA ALA A 3 2.55 5.92 -19.00
C ALA A 3 2.06 5.95 -17.53
N ALA A 4 0.75 5.99 -17.33
CA ALA A 4 0.16 6.09 -16.01
C ALA A 4 0.51 4.84 -15.21
N LYS A 5 1.07 5.01 -14.01
CA LYS A 5 1.33 3.91 -13.08
C LYS A 5 0.00 3.21 -12.75
N ASN A 6 -0.01 1.88 -12.85
CA ASN A 6 -1.16 1.06 -12.48
C ASN A 6 -1.53 1.30 -11.01
N VAL A 7 -2.82 1.26 -10.69
CA VAL A 7 -3.35 1.48 -9.33
C VAL A 7 -3.80 0.14 -8.75
N LEU A 8 -3.44 -0.13 -7.49
CA LEU A 8 -3.87 -1.31 -6.74
C LEU A 8 -4.53 -0.90 -5.42
N LEU A 9 -5.77 -1.36 -5.17
CA LEU A 9 -6.43 -1.27 -3.89
C LEU A 9 -6.20 -2.54 -3.07
N VAL A 10 -5.70 -2.40 -1.85
CA VAL A 10 -5.48 -3.50 -0.90
C VAL A 10 -6.39 -3.31 0.32
N THR A 11 -7.34 -4.20 0.51
CA THR A 11 -8.20 -4.24 1.70
C THR A 11 -7.49 -4.93 2.86
N GLY A 12 -7.70 -4.43 4.09
CA GLY A 12 -6.93 -4.89 5.25
C GLY A 12 -5.42 -4.69 5.10
N GLY A 13 -5.01 -3.71 4.29
CA GLY A 13 -3.63 -3.57 3.84
C GLY A 13 -2.65 -3.20 4.94
N GLY A 14 -3.08 -2.67 6.09
CA GLY A 14 -2.17 -2.21 7.15
C GLY A 14 -1.39 -3.28 7.92
N ARG A 15 -1.67 -4.59 7.74
CA ARG A 15 -1.01 -5.66 8.52
C ARG A 15 -0.98 -7.00 7.77
N GLY A 16 -0.18 -7.95 8.28
CA GLY A 16 -0.13 -9.33 7.81
C GLY A 16 0.11 -9.43 6.30
N ILE A 17 -0.68 -10.27 5.62
CA ILE A 17 -0.57 -10.49 4.16
C ILE A 17 -0.90 -9.20 3.38
N GLY A 18 -1.88 -8.41 3.83
CA GLY A 18 -2.23 -7.14 3.19
C GLY A 18 -1.02 -6.20 3.13
N ALA A 19 -0.28 -6.09 4.23
CA ALA A 19 0.91 -5.24 4.29
C ALA A 19 2.04 -5.75 3.39
N ALA A 20 2.25 -7.07 3.35
CA ALA A 20 3.22 -7.69 2.45
C ALA A 20 2.87 -7.40 0.98
N THR A 21 1.60 -7.52 0.60
CA THR A 21 1.11 -7.20 -0.75
C THR A 21 1.32 -5.73 -1.10
N SER A 22 0.97 -4.80 -0.21
CA SER A 22 1.19 -3.36 -0.43
C SER A 22 2.66 -3.01 -0.63
N ARG A 23 3.57 -3.63 0.15
CA ARG A 23 5.03 -3.44 0.00
C ARG A 23 5.53 -3.93 -1.36
N LEU A 24 5.12 -5.13 -1.79
CA LEU A 24 5.53 -5.68 -3.09
C LEU A 24 4.98 -4.85 -4.24
N ALA A 25 3.72 -4.41 -4.16
CA ALA A 25 3.11 -3.58 -5.20
C ALA A 25 3.79 -2.21 -5.34
N ALA A 26 4.12 -1.55 -4.22
CA ALA A 26 4.85 -0.29 -4.24
C ALA A 26 6.23 -0.46 -4.92
N LYS A 27 6.99 -1.50 -4.56
CA LYS A 27 8.27 -1.84 -5.20
C LYS A 27 8.14 -2.18 -6.68
N ALA A 28 7.03 -2.78 -7.08
CA ALA A 28 6.70 -3.06 -8.47
C ALA A 28 6.22 -1.81 -9.26
N GLY A 29 6.18 -0.63 -8.64
CA GLY A 29 5.86 0.63 -9.30
C GLY A 29 4.37 0.98 -9.35
N TYR A 30 3.52 0.24 -8.63
CA TYR A 30 2.10 0.56 -8.53
C TYR A 30 1.86 1.78 -7.63
N ARG A 31 0.77 2.50 -7.90
CA ARG A 31 0.14 3.39 -6.91
C ARG A 31 -0.76 2.54 -6.02
N VAL A 32 -0.42 2.44 -4.73
CA VAL A 32 -1.14 1.57 -3.80
C VAL A 32 -2.11 2.39 -2.95
N ALA A 33 -3.38 1.98 -2.91
CA ALA A 33 -4.36 2.46 -1.95
C ALA A 33 -4.53 1.41 -0.84
N VAL A 34 -4.31 1.80 0.40
CA VAL A 34 -4.40 0.92 1.58
C VAL A 34 -5.73 1.20 2.29
N ASN A 35 -6.60 0.20 2.34
CA ASN A 35 -7.84 0.25 3.13
C ASN A 35 -7.67 -0.50 4.46
N TYR A 36 -8.31 0.03 5.50
CA TYR A 36 -8.36 -0.54 6.84
C TYR A 36 -9.78 -0.40 7.42
N ALA A 37 -10.11 -1.25 8.40
CA ALA A 37 -11.40 -1.21 9.10
C ALA A 37 -11.31 -0.55 10.48
N THR A 38 -10.30 -0.93 11.30
CA THR A 38 -10.22 -0.52 12.71
C THR A 38 -8.85 -0.06 13.19
N ASN A 39 -7.78 -0.32 12.44
CA ASN A 39 -6.41 -0.03 12.87
C ASN A 39 -5.73 0.93 11.89
N GLU A 40 -6.06 2.22 12.04
CA GLU A 40 -5.50 3.31 11.24
C GLU A 40 -3.99 3.44 11.42
N ALA A 41 -3.50 3.34 12.67
CA ALA A 41 -2.09 3.49 12.97
C ALA A 41 -1.21 2.48 12.21
N ALA A 42 -1.63 1.22 12.13
CA ALA A 42 -0.91 0.21 11.35
C ALA A 42 -0.93 0.51 9.84
N ALA A 43 -2.05 1.01 9.31
CA ALA A 43 -2.15 1.42 7.91
C ALA A 43 -1.27 2.65 7.60
N ALA A 44 -1.27 3.66 8.47
CA ALA A 44 -0.45 4.86 8.33
C ALA A 44 1.05 4.52 8.39
N ALA A 45 1.47 3.73 9.38
CA ALA A 45 2.86 3.27 9.49
C ALA A 45 3.33 2.48 8.26
N LEU A 46 2.44 1.66 7.67
CA LEU A 46 2.75 0.98 6.42
C LEU A 46 2.91 1.97 5.26
N VAL A 47 2.01 2.94 5.11
CA VAL A 47 2.07 3.94 4.04
C VAL A 47 3.35 4.75 4.13
N GLU A 48 3.72 5.19 5.34
CA GLU A 48 5.00 5.86 5.59
C GLU A 48 6.18 4.96 5.15
N ALA A 49 6.19 3.71 5.61
CA ALA A 49 7.27 2.77 5.30
C ALA A 49 7.41 2.41 3.80
N ILE A 50 6.40 2.61 2.96
CA ILE A 50 6.47 2.32 1.50
C ILE A 50 6.56 3.58 0.63
N THR A 51 6.51 4.76 1.24
CA THR A 51 6.68 6.05 0.55
C THR A 51 8.05 6.67 0.79
N GLN A 52 8.78 6.19 1.80
CA GLN A 52 10.18 6.57 2.07
C GLN A 52 11.22 5.65 1.39
N ASP A 53 10.77 4.52 0.82
CA ASP A 53 11.57 3.62 -0.04
C ASP A 53 11.66 4.17 -1.48
#